data_AF-A0A504JCY7-F1
#
_entry.id   AF-A0A504JCY7-F1
#
_cell.length_a   1.000
_cell.length_b   1.000
_cell.length_c   1.000
_cell.angle_alpha   90.00
_cell.angle_beta   90.00
_cell.angle_gamma   90.00
#
_symmetry.space_group_name_H-M   'P 1'
#
loop_
_entity.id
_entity.type
_entity.pdbx_description
1 polymer ?
#
loop_
_entity_poly.entity_id
_entity_poly.type
_entity_poly.pdbx_seq_one_letter_code
_entity_poly.pdbx_strand_id
1 'polypeptide(L)'
;MGVLKAIQETSDKALNSGEAYIKVSQEYYRLKAFQQLARAFSFLSKLAVIGGLFFLALIFLTVSTAIWLGELIGSVSLACMLISTGLFLCTLLLYFTRKQIDKIIIRKMSKEFFD
;
A
#
# COMPACT_ATOMS: atom_id res chain seq x y z
N MET A 1 -36.61 34.46 -39.44
CA MET A 1 -36.88 33.08 -38.96
C MET A 1 -35.63 32.19 -38.81
N GLY A 2 -34.42 32.60 -39.24
CA GLY A 2 -33.21 31.76 -39.13
C GLY A 2 -32.53 31.76 -37.74
N VAL A 3 -32.63 32.88 -37.01
CA VAL A 3 -31.91 33.07 -35.73
C VAL A 3 -32.45 32.18 -34.61
N LEU A 4 -33.78 31.98 -34.56
CA LEU A 4 -34.42 31.08 -33.59
C LEU A 4 -34.02 29.61 -33.79
N LYS A 5 -33.88 29.16 -35.04
CA LYS A 5 -33.41 27.80 -35.36
C LYS A 5 -31.95 27.58 -34.95
N ALA A 6 -31.08 28.57 -35.18
CA ALA A 6 -29.67 28.47 -34.76
C ALA A 6 -29.51 28.39 -33.23
N ILE A 7 -30.35 29.11 -32.48
CA ILE A 7 -30.35 29.03 -31.00
C ILE A 7 -30.89 27.68 -30.52
N GLN A 8 -31.96 27.17 -31.12
CA GLN A 8 -32.54 25.88 -30.76
C GLN A 8 -31.57 24.73 -31.09
N GLU A 9 -30.91 24.77 -32.25
CA GLU A 9 -29.92 23.76 -32.65
C GLU A 9 -28.64 23.80 -31.78
N THR A 10 -28.22 25.00 -31.35
CA THR A 10 -27.10 25.16 -30.41
C THR A 10 -27.46 24.65 -29.02
N SER A 11 -28.71 24.86 -28.58
CA SER A 11 -29.21 24.38 -27.28
C SER A 11 -29.36 22.85 -27.26
N ASP A 12 -29.83 22.24 -28.36
CA ASP A 12 -29.88 20.77 -28.52
C ASP A 12 -28.48 20.14 -28.60
N LYS A 13 -27.52 20.80 -29.27
CA LYS A 13 -26.11 20.36 -29.29
C LYS A 13 -25.41 20.54 -27.95
N ALA A 14 -25.75 21.58 -27.19
CA ALA A 14 -25.23 21.80 -25.85
C ALA A 14 -25.78 20.79 -24.83
N LEU A 15 -27.07 20.45 -24.91
CA LEU A 15 -27.69 19.41 -24.09
C LEU A 15 -27.14 18.01 -24.42
N ASN A 16 -27.01 17.67 -25.70
CA ASN A 16 -26.38 16.40 -26.13
C ASN A 16 -24.91 16.30 -25.71
N SER A 17 -24.15 17.41 -25.79
CA SER A 17 -22.76 17.44 -25.32
C SER A 17 -22.67 17.31 -23.80
N GLY A 18 -23.63 17.87 -23.06
CA GLY A 18 -23.75 17.71 -21.62
C GLY A 18 -24.07 16.27 -21.19
N GLU A 19 -25.03 15.62 -21.84
CA GLU A 19 -25.36 14.21 -21.58
C GLU A 19 -24.20 13.25 -21.95
N ALA A 20 -23.51 13.51 -23.06
CA ALA A 20 -22.31 12.78 -23.43
C ALA A 20 -21.20 12.95 -22.38
N TYR A 21 -21.05 14.16 -21.81
CA TYR A 21 -20.08 14.43 -20.75
C TYR A 21 -20.41 13.69 -19.45
N ILE A 22 -21.68 13.60 -19.07
CA ILE A 22 -22.14 12.86 -17.89
C ILE A 22 -21.90 11.35 -18.07
N LYS A 23 -22.18 10.81 -19.27
CA LYS A 23 -21.89 9.40 -19.60
C LYS A 23 -20.41 9.09 -19.55
N VAL A 24 -19.57 9.94 -20.13
CA VAL A 24 -18.11 9.79 -20.10
C VAL A 24 -17.57 9.91 -18.67
N SER A 25 -18.14 10.81 -17.85
CA SER A 25 -17.76 10.98 -16.44
C SER A 25 -18.01 9.71 -15.61
N GLN A 26 -19.10 8.98 -15.89
CA GLN A 26 -19.46 7.76 -15.20
C GLN A 26 -18.53 6.59 -15.55
N GLU A 27 -18.18 6.43 -16.84
CA GLU A 27 -17.14 5.48 -17.27
C GLU A 27 -15.76 5.82 -16.69
N TYR A 28 -15.42 7.11 -16.64
CA TYR A 28 -14.15 7.57 -16.09
C TYR A 28 -14.02 7.27 -14.59
N TYR A 29 -15.10 7.39 -13.83
CA TYR A 29 -15.12 7.00 -12.41
C TYR A 29 -14.96 5.50 -12.22
N ARG A 30 -15.58 4.70 -13.10
CA ARG A 30 -15.45 3.24 -13.10
C ARG A 30 -14.01 2.83 -13.40
N LEU A 31 -13.37 3.49 -14.37
CA LEU A 31 -11.98 3.25 -14.75
C LEU A 31 -10.99 3.73 -13.66
N LYS A 32 -11.23 4.89 -13.04
CA LYS A 32 -10.43 5.38 -11.90
C LYS A 32 -10.50 4.44 -10.70
N ALA A 33 -11.68 3.93 -10.35
CA ALA A 33 -11.84 2.95 -9.28
C ALA A 33 -11.07 1.65 -9.61
N PHE A 34 -11.14 1.20 -10.85
CA PHE A 34 -10.40 0.03 -11.33
C PHE A 34 -8.88 0.26 -11.28
N GLN A 35 -8.42 1.45 -11.67
CA GLN A 35 -7.01 1.83 -11.63
C GLN A 35 -6.49 1.95 -10.20
N GLN A 36 -7.30 2.48 -9.27
CA GLN A 36 -6.95 2.56 -7.84
C GLN A 36 -6.81 1.16 -7.24
N LEU A 37 -7.76 0.27 -7.52
CA LEU A 37 -7.70 -1.13 -7.10
C LEU A 37 -6.50 -1.84 -7.72
N ALA A 38 -6.29 -1.73 -9.04
CA ALA A 38 -5.18 -2.38 -9.73
C ALA A 38 -3.82 -1.87 -9.23
N ARG A 39 -3.70 -0.58 -8.90
CA ARG A 39 -2.49 0.01 -8.31
C ARG A 39 -2.27 -0.52 -6.90
N ALA A 40 -3.31 -0.59 -6.07
CA ALA A 40 -3.23 -1.19 -4.73
C ALA A 40 -2.83 -2.68 -4.79
N PHE A 41 -3.44 -3.47 -5.67
CA PHE A 41 -3.08 -4.88 -5.90
C PHE A 41 -1.66 -5.05 -6.43
N SER A 42 -1.21 -4.19 -7.34
CA SER A 42 0.17 -4.23 -7.85
C SER A 42 1.19 -3.88 -6.78
N PHE A 43 0.90 -2.90 -5.93
CA PHE A 43 1.75 -2.56 -4.77
C PHE A 43 1.76 -3.70 -3.75
N LEU A 44 0.59 -4.26 -3.42
CA LEU A 44 0.46 -5.36 -2.49
C LEU A 44 1.17 -6.62 -3.00
N SER A 45 1.06 -6.92 -4.30
CA SER A 45 1.75 -8.04 -4.93
C SER A 45 3.26 -7.88 -4.89
N LYS A 46 3.79 -6.70 -5.25
CA LYS A 46 5.23 -6.40 -5.12
C LYS A 46 5.71 -6.50 -3.68
N LEU A 47 4.93 -5.97 -2.73
CA LEU A 47 5.25 -6.02 -1.31
C LEU A 47 5.17 -7.44 -0.76
N ALA A 48 4.23 -8.27 -1.22
CA ALA A 48 4.11 -9.67 -0.83
C ALA A 48 5.29 -10.51 -1.34
N VAL A 49 5.72 -10.28 -2.58
CA VAL A 49 6.88 -10.99 -3.16
C VAL A 49 8.17 -10.58 -2.46
N ILE A 50 8.48 -9.27 -2.39
CA ILE A 50 9.69 -8.78 -1.71
C ILE A 50 9.65 -9.08 -0.22
N GLY A 51 8.51 -8.80 0.43
CA GLY A 51 8.32 -8.97 1.87
C GLY A 51 8.36 -10.43 2.27
N GLY A 52 7.77 -11.32 1.48
CA GLY A 52 7.83 -12.76 1.69
C GLY A 52 9.26 -13.30 1.58
N LEU A 53 10.00 -12.92 0.53
CA LEU A 53 11.40 -13.32 0.38
C LEU A 53 12.26 -12.79 1.54
N PHE A 54 12.04 -11.53 1.92
CA PHE A 54 12.78 -10.89 3.01
C PHE A 54 12.46 -11.52 4.38
N PHE A 55 11.20 -11.86 4.64
CA PHE A 55 10.81 -12.60 5.84
C PHE A 55 11.48 -13.96 5.92
N LEU A 56 11.53 -14.68 4.80
CA LEU A 56 12.18 -15.98 4.76
C LEU A 56 13.67 -15.88 5.05
N ALA A 57 14.34 -14.87 4.47
CA ALA A 57 15.75 -14.58 4.75
C ALA A 57 15.99 -14.25 6.24
N LEU A 58 15.12 -13.46 6.86
CA LEU A 58 15.21 -13.14 8.29
C LEU A 58 15.09 -14.37 9.18
N ILE A 59 14.19 -15.30 8.86
CA ILE A 59 14.04 -16.54 9.62
C ILE A 59 15.32 -17.38 9.54
N PHE A 60 15.85 -17.56 8.33
CA PHE A 60 17.10 -18.29 8.12
C PHE A 60 18.27 -17.64 8.87
N LEU A 61 18.37 -16.32 8.81
CA LEU A 61 19.43 -15.57 9.48
C LEU A 61 19.35 -15.71 11.00
N THR A 62 18.13 -15.68 11.54
CA THR A 62 17.88 -15.90 12.98
C THR A 62 18.33 -17.29 13.41
N VAL A 63 17.95 -18.32 12.67
CA VAL A 63 18.33 -19.72 12.96
C VAL A 63 19.84 -19.91 12.86
N SER A 64 20.47 -19.38 11.81
CA SER A 64 21.92 -19.44 11.62
C SER A 64 22.68 -18.75 12.75
N THR A 65 22.22 -17.57 13.16
CA THR A 65 22.81 -16.82 14.29
C THR A 65 22.67 -17.59 15.60
N ALA A 66 21.53 -18.22 15.84
CA ALA A 66 21.31 -19.01 17.05
C ALA A 66 22.26 -20.22 17.15
N ILE A 67 22.50 -20.91 16.02
CA ILE A 67 23.42 -22.06 15.96
C ILE A 67 24.88 -21.58 16.18
N TRP A 68 25.31 -20.55 15.46
CA TRP A 68 26.66 -20.01 15.57
C TRP A 68 26.98 -19.51 16.98
N LEU A 69 26.05 -18.79 17.59
CA LEU A 69 26.20 -18.30 18.96
C LEU A 69 26.15 -19.45 19.98
N GLY A 70 25.39 -20.52 19.68
CA GLY A 70 25.32 -21.73 20.49
C GLY A 70 26.63 -22.51 20.56
N GLU A 71 27.33 -22.64 19.43
CA GLU A 71 28.67 -23.24 19.38
C GLU A 71 29.71 -22.39 20.11
N LEU A 72 29.65 -21.06 19.98
CA LEU A 72 30.62 -20.15 20.61
C LEU A 72 30.57 -20.17 22.15
N ILE A 73 29.37 -20.33 22.71
CA ILE A 73 29.12 -20.38 24.16
C ILE A 73 29.20 -21.82 24.72
N GLY A 74 29.32 -22.83 23.85
CA GLY A 74 29.39 -24.24 24.26
C GLY A 74 28.10 -24.79 24.88
N SER A 75 27.02 -24.00 24.91
CA SER A 75 25.70 -24.44 25.34
C SER A 75 24.60 -23.77 24.51
N VAL A 76 23.86 -24.62 23.78
CA VAL A 76 22.78 -24.19 22.88
C VAL A 76 21.65 -23.49 23.65
N SER A 77 21.40 -23.89 24.90
CA SER A 77 20.37 -23.26 25.76
C SER A 77 20.63 -21.78 26.03
N LEU A 78 21.86 -21.39 26.35
CA LEU A 78 22.18 -19.99 26.67
C LEU A 78 22.09 -19.09 25.44
N ALA A 79 22.56 -19.58 24.28
CA ALA A 79 22.45 -18.86 23.02
C ALA A 79 20.99 -18.66 22.61
N CYS A 80 20.15 -19.70 22.77
CA CYS A 80 18.73 -19.60 22.46
C CYS A 80 18.01 -18.59 23.38
N MET A 81 18.38 -18.53 24.67
CA MET A 81 17.90 -17.51 25.59
C MET A 81 18.25 -16.10 25.14
N LEU A 82 19.51 -15.85 24.77
CA LEU A 82 19.97 -14.54 24.30
C LEU A 82 19.30 -14.10 22.99
N ILE A 83 19.21 -14.99 21.99
CA ILE A 83 18.51 -14.71 20.73
C ILE A 83 17.04 -14.41 21.00
N SER A 84 16.37 -15.19 21.86
CA SER A 84 14.96 -14.99 22.18
C SER A 84 14.72 -13.65 22.86
N THR A 85 15.55 -13.29 23.84
CA THR A 85 15.49 -11.96 24.49
C THR A 85 15.77 -10.83 23.49
N GLY A 86 16.74 -11.00 22.59
CA GLY A 86 17.03 -10.02 21.54
C GLY A 86 15.87 -9.81 20.58
N LEU A 87 15.23 -10.89 20.12
CA LEU A 87 14.03 -10.82 19.29
C LEU A 87 12.85 -10.18 20.02
N PHE A 88 12.67 -10.49 21.31
CA PHE A 88 11.63 -9.89 22.14
C PHE A 88 11.81 -8.38 22.31
N LEU A 89 13.06 -7.92 22.43
CA LEU A 89 13.39 -6.50 22.45
C LEU A 89 13.10 -5.84 21.09
N CYS A 90 13.43 -6.53 19.99
CA CYS A 90 13.16 -6.07 18.64
C CYS A 90 11.65 -5.95 18.35
N THR A 91 10.84 -6.90 18.81
CA THR A 91 9.38 -6.84 18.68
C THR A 91 8.79 -5.72 19.54
N LEU A 92 9.32 -5.48 20.75
CA LEU A 92 8.91 -4.37 21.59
C LEU A 92 9.22 -3.01 20.95
N LEU A 93 10.42 -2.88 20.36
CA LEU A 93 10.82 -1.71 19.58
C LEU A 93 9.86 -1.48 18.41
N LEU A 94 9.60 -2.50 17.60
CA LEU A 94 8.64 -2.44 16.49
C LEU A 94 7.24 -2.05 16.95
N TYR A 95 6.79 -2.56 18.10
CA TYR A 95 5.50 -2.19 18.67
C TYR A 95 5.44 -0.70 19.05
N PHE A 96 6.53 -0.14 19.54
CA PHE A 96 6.63 1.29 19.84
C PHE A 96 6.65 2.13 18.56
N THR A 97 7.44 1.74 17.55
CA THR A 97 7.48 2.41 16.24
C THR A 97 6.17 2.27 15.47
N ARG A 98 5.31 1.28 15.78
CA ARG A 98 3.99 1.13 15.13
C ARG A 98 3.17 2.42 15.19
N LYS A 99 3.18 3.14 16.31
CA LYS A 99 2.47 4.43 16.45
C LYS A 99 3.04 5.54 15.53
N GLN A 100 4.34 5.51 15.25
CA GLN A 100 4.99 6.43 14.31
C GLN A 100 4.69 6.06 12.86
N ILE A 101 4.67 4.76 12.55
CA ILE A 101 4.34 4.24 11.22
C ILE A 101 2.89 4.61 10.86
N ASP A 102 1.94 4.44 11.79
CA ASP A 102 0.55 4.85 11.60
C ASP A 102 0.44 6.35 11.26
N LYS A 103 1.14 7.22 12.00
CA LYS A 103 1.17 8.66 11.70
C LYS A 103 1.76 8.98 10.33
N ILE A 104 2.81 8.30 9.90
CA ILE A 104 3.47 8.52 8.61
C ILE A 104 2.56 8.05 7.47
N ILE A 105 1.92 6.89 7.60
CA ILE A 105 0.98 6.34 6.62
C ILE A 105 -0.24 7.24 6.49
N ILE A 106 -0.85 7.67 7.61
CA ILE A 106 -1.99 8.58 7.61
C ILE A 106 -1.63 9.92 6.94
N ARG A 107 -0.43 10.46 7.20
CA ARG A 107 0.02 11.72 6.61
C ARG A 107 0.30 11.62 5.10
N LYS A 108 0.80 10.47 4.63
CA LYS A 108 0.97 10.21 3.20
C LYS A 108 -0.37 10.02 2.49
N MET A 109 -1.26 9.19 3.04
CA MET A 109 -2.62 9.00 2.53
C MET A 109 -3.39 10.32 2.50
N SER A 110 -3.31 11.12 3.55
CA SER A 110 -3.98 12.42 3.61
C SER A 110 -3.50 13.38 2.50
N LYS A 111 -2.22 13.36 2.13
CA LYS A 111 -1.72 14.19 1.03
C LYS A 111 -2.10 13.69 -0.36
N GLU A 112 -2.21 12.37 -0.55
CA GLU A 112 -2.58 11.78 -1.84
C GLU A 112 -4.10 11.80 -2.10
N PHE A 113 -4.91 12.00 -1.05
CA PHE A 113 -6.38 12.00 -1.13
C PHE A 113 -7.02 13.40 -1.02
N PHE A 114 -6.35 14.38 -0.39
CA PHE A 114 -6.89 15.73 -0.18
C PHE A 114 -6.17 16.83 -0.98
N ASP A 115 -5.18 16.49 -1.80
CA ASP A 115 -4.53 17.37 -2.79
C ASP A 115 -4.78 16.78 -4.19
#